data_AF-A0A3D3GFU6-F1
#
_entry.id   AF-A0A3D3GFU6-F1
#
_cell.length_a   1.000
_cell.length_b   1.000
_cell.length_c   1.000
_cell.angle_alpha   90.00
_cell.angle_beta   90.00
_cell.angle_gamma   90.00
#
_symmetry.space_group_name_H-M   'P 1'
#
loop_
_entity.id
_entity.type
_entity.pdbx_description
1 polymer ?
#
loop_
_entity_poly.entity_id
_entity_poly.type
_entity_poly.pdbx_seq_one_letter_code
_entity_poly.pdbx_strand_id
1 'polypeptide(L)'
;MQMSGRNLILISSLVSILIPVMGLAALSETYLFNKTQITFAAEQDGKLLVSQNCVQKDKQPKCEALLKLARASTSGLSLEGGANPGALICSRIGGKVVIGQDAKANERAFCRFPDSSMIAADSILTQAIQNDLKDAGK
;
A
#
# COMPACT_ATOMS: atom_id res chain seq x y z
N MET A 1 -66.93 -38.29 12.74
CA MET A 1 -65.95 -38.89 11.81
C MET A 1 -64.60 -38.23 12.06
N GLN A 2 -63.70 -38.98 12.70
CA GLN A 2 -62.30 -38.66 12.97
C GLN A 2 -61.45 -39.02 11.75
N MET A 3 -60.62 -38.10 11.26
CA MET A 3 -59.35 -38.41 10.57
C MET A 3 -58.39 -37.26 10.91
N SER A 4 -57.51 -37.43 11.89
CA SER A 4 -56.21 -38.13 11.81
C SER A 4 -55.21 -37.32 10.99
N GLY A 5 -54.40 -36.54 11.72
CA GLY A 5 -53.32 -35.75 11.18
C GLY A 5 -52.05 -36.56 10.97
N ARG A 6 -51.17 -36.03 10.11
CA ARG A 6 -49.74 -36.33 10.08
C ARG A 6 -49.01 -35.07 9.59
N ASN A 7 -48.47 -34.30 10.53
CA ASN A 7 -47.48 -33.26 10.21
C ASN A 7 -46.13 -33.94 10.03
N LEU A 8 -45.63 -33.89 8.79
CA LEU A 8 -44.32 -34.40 8.39
C LEU A 8 -43.27 -33.33 8.70
N ILE A 9 -42.52 -33.49 9.78
CA ILE A 9 -41.41 -32.58 10.13
C ILE A 9 -40.17 -33.03 9.36
N LEU A 10 -39.86 -32.33 8.26
CA LEU A 10 -38.60 -32.42 7.53
C LEU A 10 -37.51 -31.70 8.33
N ILE A 11 -36.70 -32.47 9.05
CA ILE A 11 -35.52 -31.96 9.75
C ILE A 11 -34.41 -31.76 8.71
N SER A 12 -34.34 -30.54 8.17
CA SER A 12 -33.24 -30.08 7.32
C SER A 12 -32.00 -29.88 8.19
N SER A 13 -31.14 -30.90 8.27
CA SER A 13 -29.85 -30.80 8.95
C SER A 13 -28.87 -29.97 8.12
N LEU A 14 -28.91 -28.64 8.28
CA LEU A 14 -27.90 -27.71 7.80
C LEU A 14 -26.60 -27.92 8.58
N VAL A 15 -25.72 -28.77 8.05
CA VAL A 15 -24.33 -28.90 8.51
C VAL A 15 -23.60 -27.60 8.14
N SER A 16 -23.53 -26.66 9.08
CA SER A 16 -22.77 -25.42 8.92
C SER A 16 -21.28 -25.74 9.04
N ILE A 17 -20.63 -25.96 7.89
CA ILE A 17 -19.18 -26.10 7.81
C ILE A 17 -18.58 -24.71 8.09
N LEU A 18 -18.08 -24.51 9.30
CA LEU A 18 -17.25 -23.36 9.66
C LEU A 18 -15.92 -23.48 8.92
N ILE A 19 -15.83 -22.89 7.72
CA ILE A 19 -14.55 -22.68 7.04
C ILE A 19 -13.84 -21.56 7.80
N PRO A 20 -12.70 -21.80 8.47
CA PRO A 20 -11.94 -20.72 9.07
C PRO A 20 -11.47 -19.79 7.95
N VAL A 21 -11.97 -18.54 7.97
CA VAL A 21 -11.46 -17.49 7.10
C VAL A 21 -10.05 -17.19 7.58
N MET A 22 -9.05 -17.85 6.99
CA MET A 22 -7.65 -17.48 7.16
C MET A 22 -7.50 -16.09 6.56
N GLY A 23 -7.47 -15.06 7.40
CA GLY A 23 -7.27 -13.70 6.97
C GLY A 23 -5.93 -13.59 6.25
N LEU A 24 -5.92 -13.06 5.03
CA LEU A 24 -4.68 -12.70 4.34
C LEU A 24 -3.92 -11.70 5.22
N ALA A 25 -2.77 -12.12 5.73
CA ALA A 25 -1.84 -11.19 6.36
C ALA A 25 -1.38 -10.20 5.27
N ALA A 26 -1.55 -8.90 5.53
CA ALA A 26 -1.02 -7.87 4.65
C ALA A 26 0.51 -8.03 4.60
N LEU A 27 1.07 -8.05 3.40
CA LEU A 27 2.52 -8.11 3.21
C LEU A 27 3.11 -6.83 3.84
N SER A 28 4.05 -7.00 4.76
CA SER A 28 4.73 -5.88 5.40
C SER A 28 6.25 -6.08 5.37
N GLU A 29 6.96 -4.96 5.27
CA GLU A 29 8.41 -4.91 5.26
C GLU A 29 8.88 -3.93 6.34
N THR A 30 10.02 -4.18 6.98
CA THR A 30 10.58 -3.28 8.00
C THR A 30 11.96 -2.83 7.59
N TYR A 31 12.19 -1.52 7.70
CA TYR A 31 13.46 -0.89 7.37
C TYR A 31 13.97 -0.07 8.55
N LEU A 32 15.28 -0.09 8.76
CA LEU A 32 16.01 0.70 9.71
C LEU A 32 16.46 2.01 9.06
N PHE A 33 16.08 3.14 9.67
CA PHE A 33 16.56 4.46 9.32
C PHE A 33 17.36 4.99 10.51
N ASN A 34 18.69 4.96 10.37
CA ASN A 34 19.62 5.18 11.47
C ASN A 34 19.42 4.16 12.61
N LYS A 35 18.56 4.48 13.59
CA LYS A 35 18.25 3.65 14.78
C LYS A 35 16.76 3.43 14.97
N THR A 36 15.93 3.92 14.04
CA THR A 36 14.47 3.82 14.11
C THR A 36 14.00 2.80 13.09
N GLN A 37 13.28 1.79 13.53
CA GLN A 37 12.62 0.83 12.65
C GLN A 37 11.25 1.38 12.24
N ILE A 38 10.96 1.34 10.95
CA ILE A 38 9.68 1.73 10.38
C ILE A 38 9.14 0.54 9.60
N THR A 39 7.90 0.16 9.90
CA THR A 39 7.17 -0.87 9.16
C THR A 39 6.39 -0.22 8.02
N PHE A 40 6.42 -0.87 6.87
CA PHE A 40 5.71 -0.50 5.66
C PHE A 40 4.72 -1.60 5.32
N ALA A 41 3.55 -1.21 4.84
CA ALA A 41 2.55 -2.10 4.29
C ALA A 41 2.59 -2.03 2.77
N ALA A 42 2.46 -3.19 2.13
CA ALA A 42 2.30 -3.30 0.70
C ALA A 42 0.81 -3.16 0.34
N GLU A 43 0.47 -2.14 -0.41
CA GLU A 43 -0.86 -1.79 -0.89
C GLU A 43 -0.97 -2.02 -2.41
N GLN A 44 -2.21 -2.08 -2.91
CA GLN A 44 -2.51 -2.23 -4.34
C GLN A 44 -1.78 -3.41 -5.01
N ASP A 45 -1.95 -4.61 -4.45
CA ASP A 45 -1.31 -5.84 -4.93
C ASP A 45 0.23 -5.76 -4.92
N GLY A 46 0.80 -5.02 -3.95
CA GLY A 46 2.24 -4.87 -3.78
C GLY A 46 2.89 -3.78 -4.63
N LYS A 47 2.11 -2.97 -5.35
CA LYS A 47 2.63 -1.87 -6.17
C LYS A 47 3.05 -0.66 -5.35
N LEU A 48 2.45 -0.47 -4.17
CA LEU A 48 2.75 0.63 -3.27
C LEU A 48 3.30 0.10 -1.95
N LEU A 49 4.52 0.50 -1.60
CA LEU A 49 5.09 0.24 -0.29
C LEU A 49 5.11 1.54 0.51
N VAL A 50 4.20 1.67 1.47
CA VAL A 50 3.95 2.90 2.23
C VAL A 50 4.02 2.62 3.73
N SER A 51 4.46 3.59 4.53
CA SER A 51 4.58 3.41 5.98
C SER A 51 3.25 3.00 6.61
N GLN A 52 3.28 2.08 7.59
CA GLN A 52 2.09 1.45 8.17
C GLN A 52 1.07 2.46 8.73
N ASN A 53 1.53 3.64 9.17
CA ASN A 53 0.66 4.71 9.65
C ASN A 53 -0.27 5.28 8.55
N CYS A 54 0.00 5.02 7.26
CA CYS A 54 -0.85 5.37 6.13
C CYS A 54 -1.97 4.37 5.85
N VAL A 55 -1.94 3.15 6.38
CA VAL A 55 -2.83 2.04 5.97
C VAL A 55 -3.90 1.73 7.04
N GLN A 56 -4.24 2.70 7.89
CA GLN A 56 -5.21 2.48 8.97
C GLN A 56 -6.63 2.33 8.39
N LYS A 57 -7.22 1.13 8.57
CA LYS A 57 -8.50 0.69 7.95
C LYS A 57 -9.72 1.58 8.23
N ASP A 58 -9.68 2.36 9.30
CA ASP A 58 -10.88 3.05 9.82
C ASP A 58 -10.89 4.56 9.51
N LYS A 59 -9.86 5.08 8.84
CA LYS A 59 -9.77 6.48 8.46
C LYS A 59 -9.27 6.56 7.03
N GLN A 60 -9.92 7.38 6.19
CA GLN A 60 -9.35 7.76 4.90
C GLN A 60 -7.88 8.13 5.12
N PRO A 61 -6.94 7.57 4.35
CA PRO A 61 -5.54 7.77 4.62
C PRO A 61 -5.18 9.24 4.33
N LYS A 62 -5.19 10.05 5.39
CA LYS A 62 -4.82 11.47 5.38
C LYS A 62 -3.30 11.66 5.49
N CYS A 63 -2.51 10.62 5.22
CA CYS A 63 -1.07 10.76 5.27
C CYS A 63 -0.59 11.48 4.01
N GLU A 64 0.40 12.35 4.20
CA GLU A 64 0.90 13.22 3.14
C GLU A 64 1.50 12.41 1.99
N ALA A 65 2.13 11.27 2.27
CA ALA A 65 2.68 10.39 1.24
C ALA A 65 1.66 10.00 0.17
N LEU A 66 0.48 9.53 0.58
CA LEU A 66 -0.57 9.12 -0.34
C LEU A 66 -1.26 10.33 -0.99
N LEU A 67 -1.40 11.45 -0.28
CA LEU A 67 -1.96 12.68 -0.85
C LEU A 67 -1.07 13.27 -1.96
N LYS A 68 0.26 13.23 -1.79
CA LYS A 68 1.22 13.77 -2.75
C LYS A 68 1.42 12.88 -3.97
N LEU A 69 1.18 11.57 -3.85
CA LEU A 69 1.23 10.64 -4.99
C LEU A 69 0.31 11.03 -6.15
N ALA A 70 -0.84 11.64 -5.87
CA ALA A 70 -1.77 12.10 -6.90
C ALA A 70 -1.16 13.17 -7.84
N ARG A 71 -0.06 13.81 -7.42
CA ARG A 71 0.68 14.82 -8.20
C ARG A 71 2.00 14.29 -8.76
N ALA A 72 2.34 13.02 -8.50
CA ALA A 72 3.55 12.42 -9.03
C ALA A 72 3.43 12.28 -10.56
N SER A 73 4.47 12.68 -11.28
CA SER A 73 4.57 12.62 -12.73
C SER A 73 6.02 12.44 -13.13
N THR A 74 6.25 11.75 -14.24
CA THR A 74 7.58 11.61 -14.87
C THR A 74 7.93 12.77 -15.80
N SER A 75 6.96 13.65 -16.07
CA SER A 75 7.14 14.77 -16.98
C SER A 75 8.29 15.69 -16.58
N GLY A 76 9.13 16.03 -17.55
CA GLY A 76 10.27 16.92 -17.37
C GLY A 76 11.36 16.38 -16.44
N LEU A 77 11.39 15.08 -16.11
CA LEU A 77 12.52 14.48 -15.41
C LEU A 77 13.77 14.50 -16.29
N SER A 78 14.88 14.95 -15.74
CA SER A 78 16.21 14.70 -16.32
C SER A 78 16.81 13.48 -15.64
N LEU A 79 17.16 12.47 -16.43
CA LEU A 79 17.72 11.19 -15.96
C LEU A 79 19.25 11.13 -16.10
N GLU A 80 19.90 12.29 -16.10
CA GLU A 80 21.35 12.40 -16.19
C GLU A 80 22.05 11.74 -14.99
N GLY A 81 23.23 11.16 -15.24
CA GLY A 81 24.09 10.62 -14.20
C GLY A 81 23.55 9.38 -13.48
N GLY A 82 22.54 8.68 -14.01
CA GLY A 82 21.98 7.47 -13.39
C GLY A 82 21.17 7.75 -12.13
N ALA A 83 20.61 8.96 -12.01
CA ALA A 83 19.77 9.34 -10.88
C ALA A 83 18.54 8.42 -10.75
N ASN A 84 18.18 8.06 -9.52
CA ASN A 84 16.95 7.32 -9.25
C ASN A 84 15.72 8.20 -9.57
N PRO A 85 14.89 7.86 -10.57
CA PRO A 85 13.78 8.72 -11.00
C PRO A 85 12.72 8.91 -9.91
N GLY A 86 12.43 7.87 -9.12
CA GLY A 86 11.52 7.98 -7.97
C GLY A 86 12.02 8.97 -6.91
N ALA A 87 13.33 9.01 -6.69
CA ALA A 87 13.97 9.97 -5.78
C ALA A 87 13.93 11.42 -6.32
N LEU A 88 14.05 11.60 -7.64
CA LEU A 88 13.86 12.91 -8.27
C LEU A 88 12.41 13.40 -8.12
N ILE A 89 11.43 12.52 -8.36
CA ILE A 89 10.02 12.84 -8.19
C ILE A 89 9.73 13.17 -6.72
N CYS A 90 10.28 12.41 -5.77
CA CYS A 90 10.12 12.66 -4.33
C CYS A 90 10.40 14.13 -3.96
N SER A 91 11.51 14.68 -4.45
CA SER A 91 11.89 16.08 -4.20
C SER A 91 10.88 17.06 -4.80
N ARG A 92 10.34 16.76 -6.01
CA ARG A 92 9.35 17.60 -6.69
C ARG A 92 8.00 17.62 -5.99
N ILE A 93 7.60 16.51 -5.38
CA ILE A 93 6.33 16.41 -4.66
C ILE A 93 6.44 16.85 -3.19
N GLY A 94 7.56 17.46 -2.80
CA GLY A 94 7.75 18.08 -1.49
C GLY A 94 8.24 17.14 -0.40
N GLY A 95 8.73 15.95 -0.75
CA GLY A 95 9.35 15.03 0.19
C GLY A 95 10.88 15.14 0.20
N LYS A 96 11.50 14.43 1.13
CA LYS A 96 12.95 14.27 1.24
C LYS A 96 13.33 12.82 1.04
N VAL A 97 14.32 12.57 0.18
CA VAL A 97 14.88 11.24 -0.03
C VAL A 97 15.64 10.81 1.22
N VAL A 98 15.35 9.59 1.70
CA VAL A 98 16.05 8.92 2.79
C VAL A 98 16.33 7.47 2.38
N ILE A 99 17.41 6.88 2.92
CA ILE A 99 17.78 5.49 2.66
C ILE A 99 17.46 4.67 3.92
N GLY A 100 16.75 3.56 3.73
CA GLY A 100 16.46 2.58 4.76
C GLY A 100 17.18 1.27 4.46
N GLN A 101 17.55 0.54 5.51
CA GLN A 101 18.17 -0.78 5.40
C GLN A 101 17.25 -1.87 5.95
N ASP A 102 17.08 -2.97 5.21
CA ASP A 102 16.35 -4.14 5.71
C ASP A 102 17.20 -5.00 6.67
N ALA A 103 16.64 -6.10 7.17
CA ALA A 103 17.35 -7.02 8.06
C ALA A 103 18.54 -7.74 7.42
N LYS A 104 18.64 -7.73 6.08
CA LYS A 104 19.76 -8.29 5.30
C LYS A 104 20.76 -7.22 4.89
N ALA A 105 20.65 -6.00 5.43
CA ALA A 105 21.44 -4.82 5.07
C ALA A 105 21.28 -4.39 3.60
N ASN A 106 20.19 -4.77 2.92
CA ASN A 106 19.87 -4.21 1.61
C ASN A 106 19.35 -2.78 1.80
N GLU A 107 19.82 -1.87 0.95
CA GLU A 107 19.39 -0.48 0.95
C GLU A 107 18.23 -0.26 -0.01
N ARG A 108 17.28 0.57 0.41
CA ARG A 108 16.18 1.06 -0.43
C ARG A 108 15.96 2.53 -0.20
N ALA A 109 15.65 3.25 -1.28
CA ALA A 109 15.32 4.67 -1.22
C ALA A 109 13.82 4.86 -0.91
N PHE A 110 13.55 5.79 0.01
CA PHE A 110 12.21 6.20 0.40
C PHE A 110 12.08 7.72 0.32
N CYS A 111 10.85 8.17 0.19
CA CYS A 111 10.47 9.56 0.29
C CYS A 111 9.78 9.81 1.62
N ARG A 112 10.35 10.69 2.46
CA ARG A 112 9.78 11.11 3.74
C ARG A 112 9.12 12.47 3.61
N PHE A 113 7.89 12.59 4.08
CA PHE A 113 7.10 13.82 4.06
C PHE A 113 7.11 14.53 5.42
N PRO A 114 6.68 15.82 5.48
CA PRO A 114 6.59 16.60 6.72
C PRO A 114 5.79 15.93 7.84
N ASP A 115 4.70 15.24 7.53
CA ASP A 115 3.91 14.47 8.51
C ASP A 115 4.57 13.15 8.97
N SER A 116 5.83 12.93 8.59
CA SER A 116 6.61 11.71 8.83
C SER A 116 6.11 10.46 8.11
N SER A 117 5.06 10.53 7.30
CA SER A 117 4.71 9.43 6.40
C SER A 117 5.81 9.20 5.37
N MET A 118 5.96 7.94 4.96
CA MET A 118 6.98 7.53 4.02
C MET A 118 6.42 6.61 2.94
N ILE A 119 7.04 6.64 1.77
CA ILE A 119 6.74 5.74 0.65
C ILE A 119 8.02 5.38 -0.09
N ALA A 120 8.11 4.16 -0.61
CA ALA A 120 9.27 3.73 -1.38
C ALA A 120 9.38 4.52 -2.70
N ALA A 121 10.61 4.85 -3.12
CA ALA A 121 10.84 5.65 -4.32
C ALA A 121 10.37 4.95 -5.60
N ASP A 122 10.50 3.63 -5.69
CA ASP A 122 10.00 2.81 -6.79
C ASP A 122 8.46 2.78 -6.86
N SER A 123 7.79 2.84 -5.72
CA SER A 123 6.33 3.03 -5.66
C SER A 123 5.90 4.40 -6.21
N ILE A 124 6.67 5.46 -5.92
CA ILE A 124 6.41 6.79 -6.50
C ILE A 124 6.54 6.75 -8.03
N LEU A 125 7.63 6.15 -8.54
CA LEU A 125 7.83 6.04 -9.98
C LEU A 125 6.69 5.27 -10.66
N THR A 126 6.31 4.13 -10.09
CA THR A 126 5.22 3.29 -10.60
C THR A 126 3.92 4.09 -10.67
N GLN A 127 3.58 4.84 -9.62
CA GLN A 127 2.38 5.67 -9.61
C GLN A 127 2.47 6.85 -10.61
N ALA A 128 3.63 7.48 -10.73
CA ALA A 128 3.85 8.59 -11.65
C ALA A 128 3.62 8.17 -13.11
N ILE A 129 4.16 7.02 -13.52
CA ILE A 129 3.92 6.44 -14.85
C ILE A 129 2.43 6.20 -15.08
N GLN A 130 1.72 5.65 -14.09
CA GLN A 130 0.27 5.44 -14.20
C GLN A 130 -0.51 6.74 -14.31
N ASN A 131 -0.09 7.80 -13.62
CA ASN A 131 -0.74 9.10 -13.72
C ASN A 131 -0.55 9.69 -15.13
N ASP A 132 0.67 9.66 -15.65
CA ASP A 132 0.99 10.18 -16.98
C ASP A 132 0.25 9.40 -18.09
N LEU A 133 0.15 8.07 -17.98
CA LEU A 133 -0.62 7.25 -18.92
C LEU A 133 -2.12 7.59 -18.89
N LYS A 134 -2.69 7.86 -17.71
CA LYS A 134 -4.08 8.29 -17.57
C LYS A 134 -4.32 9.67 -18.17
N ASP A 135 -3.34 10.57 -18.09
CA ASP A 135 -3.45 11.92 -18.63
C ASP A 135 -3.25 11.97 -20.15
N ALA A 136 -2.42 11.08 -20.71
CA ALA A 136 -2.24 10.95 -22.17
C ALA A 136 -3.45 10.34 -22.90
N GLY A 137 -4.31 9.61 -22.19
CA GLY A 137 -5.52 9.00 -22.73
C GLY A 137 -6.79 9.87 -22.62
N LYS A 138 -6.68 11.09 -22.11
CA LYS A 138 -7.75 12.09 -22.04
C LYS A 138 -7.64 13.06 -23.21
#